data_AF-A0A9E1T2W8-F1
#
_entry.id   AF-A0A9E1T2W8-F1
#
_cell.length_a   1.000
_cell.length_b   1.000
_cell.length_c   1.000
_cell.angle_alpha   90.00
_cell.angle_beta   90.00
_cell.angle_gamma   90.00
#
_symmetry.space_group_name_H-M   'P 1'
#
loop_
_entity.id
_entity.type
_entity.pdbx_description
1 polymer ?
#
loop_
_entity_poly.entity_id
_entity_poly.type
_entity_poly.pdbx_seq_one_letter_code
_entity_poly.pdbx_strand_id
1 'polypeptide(L)'
;MAQIRAIRKRMTAVGTIARITKTMQMIATAKFTAALTRAKNSRPYTNAIRSLVGEVSGAAGEYDSPLFEAQAGAKKELLLVIASDRGLCGAYNGNVFKKALQHIRACRTDDKEIAVETSGKKSVAFFKFQKMIPEAQHVLGDKPSFEDVARIADHYMEDFAEGKWNKISVAYMRFETNARQ
;
A
#
# COMPACT_ATOMS: atom_id res chain seq x y z
N MET A 1 -37.18 -37.99 -2.91
CA MET A 1 -36.50 -37.76 -1.61
C MET A 1 -35.09 -37.15 -1.72
N ALA A 2 -34.26 -37.53 -2.70
CA ALA A 2 -32.89 -37.01 -2.84
C ALA A 2 -32.82 -35.47 -2.99
N GLN A 3 -33.77 -34.87 -3.71
CA GLN A 3 -33.81 -33.42 -3.97
C GLN A 3 -34.07 -32.59 -2.71
N ILE A 4 -35.00 -33.00 -1.84
CA ILE A 4 -35.31 -32.30 -0.56
C ILE A 4 -34.11 -32.37 0.40
N ARG A 5 -33.45 -33.54 0.48
CA ARG A 5 -32.24 -33.70 1.31
C ARG A 5 -31.10 -32.80 0.82
N ALA A 6 -30.91 -32.70 -0.50
CA ALA A 6 -29.91 -31.81 -1.10
C ALA A 6 -30.21 -30.33 -0.81
N ILE A 7 -31.48 -29.91 -0.91
CA ILE A 7 -31.91 -28.54 -0.56
C ILE A 7 -31.63 -28.24 0.92
N ARG A 8 -32.03 -29.13 1.85
CA ARG A 8 -31.73 -28.95 3.28
C ARG A 8 -30.23 -28.83 3.55
N LYS A 9 -29.40 -29.65 2.91
CA LYS A 9 -27.93 -29.57 3.02
C LYS A 9 -27.39 -28.22 2.57
N ARG A 10 -27.90 -27.68 1.45
CA ARG A 10 -27.54 -26.33 0.97
C ARG A 10 -27.95 -25.24 1.96
N MET A 11 -29.16 -25.31 2.52
CA MET A 11 -29.62 -24.34 3.53
C MET A 11 -28.70 -24.31 4.75
N THR A 12 -28.31 -25.48 5.28
CA THR A 12 -27.37 -25.57 6.41
C THR A 12 -25.98 -25.01 6.05
N ALA A 13 -25.49 -25.30 4.84
CA ALA A 13 -24.21 -24.79 4.37
C ALA A 13 -24.22 -23.26 4.24
N VAL A 14 -25.26 -22.68 3.61
CA VAL A 14 -25.43 -21.23 3.48
C VAL A 14 -25.57 -20.57 4.84
N GLY A 15 -26.35 -21.15 5.76
CA GLY A 15 -26.47 -20.64 7.14
C GLY A 15 -25.14 -20.64 7.89
N THR A 16 -24.28 -21.64 7.65
CA THR A 16 -22.94 -21.70 8.23
C THR A 16 -22.01 -20.63 7.64
N ILE A 17 -22.02 -20.48 6.32
CA ILE A 17 -21.25 -19.43 5.63
C ILE A 17 -21.68 -18.05 6.14
N ALA A 18 -22.98 -17.79 6.27
CA ALA A 18 -23.52 -16.52 6.76
C ALA A 18 -23.04 -16.18 8.18
N ARG A 19 -22.99 -17.17 9.09
CA ARG A 19 -22.44 -16.96 10.44
C ARG A 19 -20.95 -16.65 10.40
N ILE A 20 -20.17 -17.38 9.61
CA ILE A 20 -18.72 -17.17 9.49
C ILE A 20 -18.43 -15.78 8.94
N THR A 21 -19.09 -15.38 7.85
CA THR A 21 -18.88 -14.06 7.25
C THR A 21 -19.36 -12.93 8.15
N LYS A 22 -20.43 -13.14 8.93
CA LYS A 22 -20.87 -12.18 9.97
C LYS A 22 -19.80 -11.98 11.04
N THR A 23 -19.20 -13.07 11.52
CA THR A 23 -18.09 -12.97 12.50
C THR A 23 -16.87 -12.29 11.90
N MET A 24 -16.50 -12.62 10.65
CA MET A 24 -15.42 -11.94 9.94
C MET A 24 -15.69 -10.44 9.79
N GLN A 25 -16.92 -10.05 9.46
CA GLN A 25 -17.34 -8.65 9.39
C GLN A 25 -17.13 -7.95 10.73
N MET A 26 -17.59 -8.53 11.85
CA MET A 26 -17.42 -7.94 13.18
C MET A 26 -15.94 -7.73 13.54
N ILE A 27 -15.11 -8.73 13.28
CA ILE A 27 -13.65 -8.65 13.51
C ILE A 27 -13.02 -7.57 12.63
N ALA A 28 -13.40 -7.53 11.34
CA ALA A 28 -12.88 -6.54 10.40
C ALA A 28 -13.28 -5.11 10.81
N THR A 29 -14.52 -4.90 11.24
CA THR A 29 -15.00 -3.62 11.76
C THR A 29 -14.19 -3.18 12.97
N ALA A 30 -13.96 -4.06 13.96
CA ALA A 30 -13.15 -3.73 15.13
C ALA A 30 -11.72 -3.34 14.76
N LYS A 31 -11.08 -4.11 13.86
CA LYS A 31 -9.73 -3.80 13.35
C LYS A 31 -9.67 -2.48 12.57
N PHE A 32 -10.66 -2.23 11.72
CA PHE A 32 -10.76 -0.99 10.95
C PHE A 32 -10.92 0.22 11.86
N THR A 33 -11.82 0.17 12.85
CA THR A 33 -12.01 1.27 13.81
C THR A 33 -10.70 1.56 14.54
N ALA A 34 -10.00 0.54 15.02
CA ALA A 34 -8.70 0.72 15.66
C ALA A 34 -7.64 1.33 14.72
N ALA A 35 -7.61 0.90 13.44
CA ALA A 35 -6.70 1.47 12.45
C ALA A 35 -7.03 2.94 12.11
N LEU A 36 -8.32 3.26 11.94
CA LEU A 36 -8.79 4.61 11.67
C LEU A 36 -8.48 5.55 12.83
N THR A 37 -8.68 5.12 14.07
CA THR A 37 -8.31 5.92 15.26
C THR A 37 -6.81 6.18 15.30
N ARG A 38 -5.97 5.16 15.04
CA ARG A 38 -4.50 5.36 14.96
C ARG A 38 -4.12 6.37 13.89
N ALA A 39 -4.69 6.26 12.69
CA ALA A 39 -4.42 7.19 11.59
C ALA A 39 -4.92 8.61 11.88
N LYS A 40 -6.04 8.77 12.60
CA LYS A 40 -6.50 10.09 13.06
C LYS A 40 -5.55 10.69 14.10
N ASN A 41 -5.07 9.88 15.04
CA ASN A 41 -4.17 10.34 16.10
C ASN A 41 -2.78 10.70 15.57
N SER A 42 -2.35 10.16 14.43
CA SER A 42 -1.07 10.54 13.80
C SER A 42 -1.15 11.84 12.98
N ARG A 43 -2.35 12.29 12.59
CA ARG A 43 -2.53 13.49 11.75
C ARG A 43 -1.91 14.77 12.33
N PRO A 44 -2.05 15.09 13.63
CA PRO A 44 -1.44 16.30 14.19
C PRO A 44 0.08 16.32 13.99
N TYR A 45 0.74 15.20 14.22
CA TYR A 45 2.17 15.05 14.02
C TYR A 45 2.56 15.24 12.54
N THR A 46 1.89 14.54 11.62
CA THR A 46 2.17 14.67 10.18
C THR A 46 1.92 16.10 9.66
N ASN A 47 0.88 16.76 10.15
CA ASN A 47 0.57 18.14 9.77
C ASN A 47 1.61 19.12 10.31
N ALA A 48 2.06 18.95 11.56
CA ALA A 48 3.08 19.81 12.17
C ALA A 48 4.41 19.70 11.42
N ILE A 49 4.86 18.47 11.11
CA ILE A 49 6.07 18.26 10.30
C ILE A 49 5.92 18.90 8.92
N ARG A 50 4.77 18.72 8.26
CA ARG A 50 4.53 19.32 6.95
C ARG A 50 4.57 20.84 6.98
N SER A 51 3.98 21.46 8.00
CA SER A 51 4.02 22.93 8.17
C SER A 51 5.45 23.39 8.37
N LEU A 52 6.18 22.76 9.29
CA LEU A 52 7.57 23.09 9.58
C LEU A 52 8.47 22.95 8.35
N VAL A 53 8.36 21.84 7.62
CA VAL A 53 9.11 21.64 6.37
C VAL A 53 8.74 22.71 5.35
N GLY A 54 7.46 23.05 5.20
CA GLY A 54 7.01 24.08 4.27
C GLY A 54 7.46 25.50 4.63
N GLU A 55 7.50 25.83 5.92
CA GLU A 55 8.00 27.12 6.43
C GLU A 55 9.51 27.24 6.21
N VAL A 56 10.27 26.20 6.57
CA VAL A 56 11.73 26.16 6.35
C VAL A 56 12.03 26.19 4.86
N SER A 57 11.29 25.44 4.04
CA SER A 57 11.44 25.42 2.59
C SER A 57 10.91 26.67 1.87
N GLY A 58 10.24 27.58 2.57
CA GLY A 58 9.86 28.89 2.05
C GLY A 58 10.85 29.98 2.43
N ALA A 59 11.55 29.81 3.55
CA ALA A 59 12.48 30.79 4.10
C ALA A 59 13.93 30.61 3.63
N ALA A 60 14.35 29.39 3.30
CA ALA A 60 15.70 29.15 2.77
C ALA A 60 15.78 29.53 1.27
N GLY A 61 16.84 30.25 0.90
CA GLY A 61 17.04 30.72 -0.48
C GLY A 61 17.61 29.65 -1.40
N GLU A 62 18.59 28.89 -0.92
CA GLU A 62 19.22 27.77 -1.64
C GLU A 62 19.16 26.52 -0.75
N TYR A 63 18.81 25.38 -1.36
CA TYR A 63 18.74 24.07 -0.70
C TYR A 63 19.85 23.18 -1.26
N ASP A 64 20.71 22.67 -0.39
CA ASP A 64 21.75 21.69 -0.75
C ASP A 64 21.35 20.30 -0.26
N SER A 65 20.16 19.84 -0.66
CA SER A 65 19.65 18.54 -0.28
C SER A 65 19.05 17.84 -1.49
N PRO A 66 19.56 16.64 -1.85
CA PRO A 66 19.05 15.88 -2.99
C PRO A 66 17.53 15.67 -2.94
N LEU A 67 16.95 15.54 -1.75
CA LEU A 67 15.52 15.30 -1.54
C LEU A 67 14.61 16.46 -1.98
N PHE A 68 15.15 17.69 -2.08
CA PHE A 68 14.42 18.87 -2.57
C PHE A 68 14.63 19.11 -4.07
N GLU A 69 15.61 18.46 -4.68
CA GLU A 69 15.87 18.59 -6.11
C GLU A 69 14.94 17.67 -6.91
N ALA A 70 13.97 18.28 -7.60
CA ALA A 70 13.19 17.56 -8.58
C ALA A 70 14.09 17.18 -9.77
N GLN A 71 14.52 15.92 -9.83
CA GLN A 71 15.31 15.45 -10.97
C GLN A 71 14.47 15.41 -12.24
N ALA A 72 14.63 16.44 -13.09
CA ALA A 72 14.04 16.48 -14.41
C ALA A 72 14.51 15.26 -15.22
N GLY A 73 13.56 14.42 -15.64
CA GLY A 73 13.87 13.22 -16.44
C GLY A 73 14.31 12.00 -15.62
N ALA A 74 13.75 11.79 -14.43
CA ALA A 74 13.97 10.58 -13.62
C ALA A 74 13.94 9.30 -14.48
N LYS A 75 15.09 8.62 -14.56
CA LYS A 75 15.29 7.40 -15.35
C LYS A 75 15.11 6.13 -14.52
N LYS A 76 15.43 6.18 -13.22
CA LYS A 76 15.28 5.06 -12.30
C LYS A 76 14.21 5.36 -11.26
N GLU A 77 13.15 4.57 -11.27
CA GLU A 77 12.04 4.71 -10.32
C GLU A 77 11.86 3.46 -9.45
N LEU A 78 11.72 3.66 -8.14
CA LEU A 78 11.27 2.63 -7.21
C LEU A 78 9.75 2.78 -6.97
N LEU A 79 8.99 1.71 -7.18
CA LEU A 79 7.56 1.67 -6.88
C LEU A 79 7.28 0.74 -5.69
N LEU A 80 6.91 1.31 -4.55
CA LEU A 80 6.37 0.55 -3.42
C LEU A 80 4.88 0.28 -3.64
N VAL A 81 4.49 -0.99 -3.67
CA VAL A 81 3.08 -1.41 -3.79
C VAL A 81 2.57 -1.98 -2.47
N ILE A 82 1.63 -1.27 -1.85
CA ILE A 82 1.04 -1.64 -0.56
C ILE A 82 -0.29 -2.34 -0.80
N ALA A 83 -0.35 -3.62 -0.45
CA ALA A 83 -1.52 -4.47 -0.55
C ALA A 83 -1.75 -5.25 0.75
N SER A 84 -2.80 -6.08 0.78
CA SER A 84 -3.14 -6.83 1.98
C SER A 84 -2.37 -8.15 2.08
N ASP A 85 -2.23 -8.65 3.30
CA ASP A 85 -1.77 -10.03 3.52
C ASP A 85 -2.86 -11.07 3.23
N ARG A 86 -4.13 -10.68 3.38
CA ARG A 86 -5.29 -11.56 3.36
C ARG A 86 -6.25 -11.22 2.21
N GLY A 87 -6.97 -12.24 1.73
CA GLY A 87 -8.05 -12.06 0.73
C GLY A 87 -9.37 -11.58 1.35
N LEU A 88 -10.48 -11.82 0.64
CA LEU A 88 -11.84 -11.44 1.07
C LEU A 88 -12.01 -9.95 1.35
N CYS A 89 -11.29 -9.11 0.61
CA CYS A 89 -11.23 -7.66 0.75
C CYS A 89 -11.89 -6.91 -0.42
N GLY A 90 -12.83 -7.56 -1.11
CA GLY A 90 -13.47 -7.00 -2.31
C GLY A 90 -12.46 -6.56 -3.38
N ALA A 91 -12.64 -5.36 -3.92
CA ALA A 91 -11.82 -4.80 -4.99
C ALA A 91 -10.48 -4.20 -4.52
N TYR A 92 -10.18 -4.20 -3.22
CA TYR A 92 -9.02 -3.51 -2.64
C TYR A 92 -7.70 -3.84 -3.36
N ASN A 93 -7.30 -5.13 -3.36
CA ASN A 93 -6.05 -5.55 -4.00
C ASN A 93 -6.09 -5.35 -5.52
N GLY A 94 -7.22 -5.69 -6.17
CA GLY A 94 -7.37 -5.58 -7.62
C GLY A 94 -7.17 -4.15 -8.12
N ASN A 95 -7.73 -3.16 -7.41
CA ASN A 95 -7.60 -1.75 -7.76
C ASN A 95 -6.16 -1.25 -7.60
N VAL A 96 -5.50 -1.60 -6.48
CA VAL A 96 -4.09 -1.24 -6.25
C VAL A 96 -3.20 -1.84 -7.35
N PHE A 97 -3.36 -3.13 -7.65
CA PHE A 97 -2.56 -3.80 -8.68
C PHE A 97 -2.81 -3.23 -10.08
N LYS A 98 -4.07 -2.93 -10.41
CA LYS A 98 -4.41 -2.29 -11.68
C LYS A 98 -3.70 -0.96 -11.82
N LYS A 99 -3.74 -0.12 -10.77
CA LYS A 99 -3.09 1.21 -10.79
C LYS A 99 -1.56 1.09 -10.84
N ALA A 100 -0.98 0.16 -10.08
CA ALA A 100 0.45 -0.12 -10.11
C ALA A 100 0.91 -0.58 -11.50
N LEU A 101 0.20 -1.51 -12.14
CA LEU A 101 0.52 -1.97 -13.49
C LEU A 101 0.39 -0.86 -14.54
N GLN A 102 -0.64 -0.02 -14.43
CA GLN A 102 -0.79 1.15 -15.32
C GLN A 102 0.40 2.08 -15.20
N HIS A 103 0.83 2.35 -13.96
CA HIS A 103 2.01 3.17 -13.69
C HIS A 103 3.29 2.55 -14.25
N ILE A 104 3.54 1.27 -13.97
CA ILE A 104 4.69 0.52 -14.50
C ILE A 104 4.73 0.58 -16.04
N ARG A 105 3.59 0.37 -16.70
CA ARG A 105 3.51 0.43 -18.17
C ARG A 105 3.75 1.82 -18.72
N ALA A 106 3.28 2.86 -18.04
CA ALA A 106 3.52 4.25 -18.43
C ALA A 106 4.98 4.66 -18.25
N CYS A 107 5.66 4.09 -17.25
CA CYS A 107 7.08 4.38 -16.99
C CYS A 107 8.03 3.51 -17.82
N ARG A 108 7.65 2.32 -18.28
CA ARG A 108 8.49 1.47 -19.14
C ARG A 108 8.57 2.02 -20.56
N THR A 109 9.51 2.94 -20.76
CA THR A 109 10.02 3.39 -22.06
C THR A 109 11.50 2.98 -22.16
N ASP A 110 12.10 3.00 -23.36
CA ASP A 110 13.48 2.51 -23.57
C ASP A 110 14.52 3.13 -22.60
N ASP A 111 14.30 4.37 -22.15
CA ASP A 111 15.21 5.09 -21.25
C ASP A 111 14.83 5.07 -19.75
N LYS A 112 13.81 4.30 -19.36
CA LYS A 112 13.27 4.31 -17.99
C LYS A 112 13.15 2.92 -17.37
N GLU A 113 13.83 2.76 -16.25
CA GLU A 113 13.82 1.58 -15.41
C GLU A 113 12.88 1.76 -14.21
N ILE A 114 12.08 0.74 -13.92
CA ILE A 114 11.22 0.72 -12.75
C ILE A 114 11.39 -0.58 -11.98
N ALA A 115 11.83 -0.44 -10.72
CA ALA A 115 11.87 -1.51 -9.74
C ALA A 115 10.60 -1.51 -8.90
N VAL A 116 10.23 -2.68 -8.40
CA VAL A 116 9.02 -2.85 -7.59
C VAL A 116 9.41 -3.44 -6.25
N GLU A 117 8.95 -2.79 -5.19
CA GLU A 117 8.93 -3.34 -3.84
C GLU A 117 7.50 -3.56 -3.38
N THR A 118 7.31 -4.52 -2.49
CA THR A 118 5.97 -4.94 -2.10
C THR A 118 5.81 -4.92 -0.60
N SER A 119 4.68 -4.41 -0.12
CA SER A 119 4.19 -4.65 1.24
C SER A 119 2.90 -5.45 1.15
N GLY A 120 2.86 -6.60 1.82
CA GLY A 120 1.69 -7.49 1.87
C GLY A 120 1.81 -8.76 1.02
N LYS A 121 1.38 -9.90 1.57
CA LYS A 121 1.51 -11.21 0.88
C LYS A 121 0.78 -11.29 -0.47
N LYS A 122 -0.30 -10.52 -0.66
CA LYS A 122 -1.05 -10.54 -1.94
C LYS A 122 -0.32 -9.82 -3.07
N SER A 123 0.44 -8.76 -2.79
CA SER A 123 1.26 -8.09 -3.82
C SER A 123 2.40 -9.01 -4.26
N VAL A 124 3.08 -9.67 -3.32
CA VAL A 124 4.13 -10.67 -3.63
C VAL A 124 3.61 -11.74 -4.59
N ALA A 125 2.48 -12.38 -4.26
CA ALA A 125 1.90 -13.43 -5.10
C ALA A 125 1.50 -12.90 -6.49
N PHE A 126 0.96 -11.69 -6.56
CA PHE A 126 0.55 -11.06 -7.81
C PHE A 126 1.75 -10.76 -8.73
N PHE A 127 2.79 -10.12 -8.21
CA PHE A 127 3.96 -9.75 -9.01
C PHE A 127 4.77 -10.96 -9.48
N LYS A 128 4.90 -11.99 -8.63
CA LYS A 128 5.44 -13.30 -9.05
C LYS A 128 4.65 -13.91 -10.22
N PHE A 129 3.32 -13.88 -10.17
CA PHE A 129 2.47 -14.35 -11.27
C PHE A 129 2.68 -13.53 -12.55
N GLN A 130 2.90 -12.23 -12.44
CA GLN A 130 3.23 -11.34 -13.57
C GLN A 130 4.67 -11.47 -14.06
N LYS A 131 5.47 -12.41 -13.51
CA LYS A 131 6.91 -12.56 -13.81
C LYS A 131 7.73 -11.29 -13.58
N MET A 132 7.31 -10.47 -12.62
CA MET A 132 8.06 -9.32 -12.14
C MET A 132 8.45 -9.62 -10.70
N ILE A 133 9.71 -10.00 -10.48
CA ILE A 133 10.18 -10.33 -9.13
C ILE A 133 10.38 -9.01 -8.37
N PRO A 134 9.73 -8.80 -7.23
CA PRO A 134 9.99 -7.61 -6.41
C PRO A 134 11.42 -7.63 -5.87
N GLU A 135 12.08 -6.47 -5.83
CA GLU A 135 13.43 -6.29 -5.24
C GLU A 135 13.41 -6.61 -3.74
N ALA A 136 12.35 -6.15 -3.05
CA ALA A 136 12.14 -6.40 -1.63
C ALA A 136 10.67 -6.67 -1.28
N GLN A 137 10.48 -7.34 -0.15
CA GLN A 137 9.18 -7.71 0.40
C GLN A 137 9.11 -7.31 1.87
N HIS A 138 8.27 -6.33 2.18
CA HIS A 138 8.06 -5.79 3.52
C HIS A 138 6.90 -6.48 4.21
N VAL A 139 7.11 -6.93 5.45
CA VAL A 139 6.11 -7.63 6.26
C VAL A 139 5.74 -6.79 7.48
N LEU A 140 4.70 -5.96 7.35
CA LEU A 140 4.29 -5.00 8.38
C LEU A 140 3.04 -5.44 9.18
N GLY A 141 2.24 -6.36 8.65
CA GLY A 141 1.03 -6.88 9.30
C GLY A 141 -0.09 -5.84 9.50
N ASP A 142 -1.06 -6.17 10.37
CA ASP A 142 -2.26 -5.33 10.61
C ASP A 142 -1.94 -4.06 11.46
N LYS A 143 -0.78 -4.02 12.13
CA LYS A 143 -0.40 -2.95 13.06
C LYS A 143 1.06 -2.53 12.84
N PRO A 144 1.38 -1.84 11.72
CA PRO A 144 2.71 -1.31 11.52
C PRO A 144 3.11 -0.37 12.68
N SER A 145 4.33 -0.52 13.17
CA SER A 145 4.94 0.44 14.10
C SER A 145 5.59 1.57 13.31
N PHE A 146 5.84 2.71 13.96
CA PHE A 146 6.59 3.80 13.33
C PHE A 146 8.02 3.36 12.99
N GLU A 147 8.70 2.68 13.91
CA GLU A 147 10.08 2.23 13.72
C GLU A 147 10.25 1.30 12.51
N ASP A 148 9.31 0.37 12.30
CA ASP A 148 9.39 -0.54 11.15
C ASP A 148 9.26 0.20 9.81
N VAL A 149 8.42 1.23 9.77
CA VAL A 149 8.23 2.05 8.57
C VAL A 149 9.37 3.05 8.41
N ALA A 150 9.90 3.59 9.51
CA ALA A 150 11.03 4.53 9.51
C ALA A 150 12.27 3.88 8.90
N ARG A 151 12.62 2.64 9.28
CA ARG A 151 13.75 1.91 8.67
C ARG A 151 13.62 1.80 7.14
N ILE A 152 12.42 1.55 6.62
CA ILE A 152 12.18 1.48 5.17
C ILE A 152 12.34 2.86 4.54
N ALA A 153 11.80 3.90 5.19
CA ALA A 153 11.93 5.27 4.70
C ALA A 153 13.37 5.78 4.71
N ASP A 154 14.16 5.43 5.74
CA ASP A 154 15.58 5.78 5.86
C ASP A 154 16.38 5.16 4.70
N HIS A 155 16.18 3.88 4.42
CA HIS A 155 16.78 3.22 3.25
C HIS A 155 16.39 3.87 1.92
N TYR A 156 15.13 4.30 1.78
CA TYR A 156 14.68 5.01 0.59
C TYR A 156 15.34 6.39 0.45
N MET A 157 15.54 7.11 1.55
CA MET A 157 16.24 8.40 1.55
C MET A 157 17.72 8.24 1.23
N GLU A 158 18.38 7.21 1.78
CA GLU A 158 19.77 6.86 1.47
C GLU A 158 19.94 6.50 -0.02
N ASP A 159 19.16 5.54 -0.52
CA ASP A 159 19.19 5.13 -1.93
C ASP A 159 18.93 6.32 -2.88
N PHE A 160 18.05 7.24 -2.49
CA PHE A 160 17.76 8.45 -3.28
C PHE A 160 18.95 9.43 -3.25
N ALA A 161 19.54 9.66 -2.08
CA ALA A 161 20.69 10.56 -1.91
C ALA A 161 21.94 10.05 -2.66
N GLU A 162 22.11 8.72 -2.74
CA GLU A 162 23.18 8.07 -3.52
C GLU A 162 22.89 8.05 -5.03
N GLY A 163 21.71 8.50 -5.46
CA GLY A 163 21.32 8.54 -6.88
C GLY A 163 20.95 7.19 -7.48
N LYS A 164 20.75 6.15 -6.65
CA LYS A 164 20.29 4.83 -7.09
C LYS A 164 18.87 4.92 -7.66
N TRP A 165 17.99 5.69 -7.00
CA TRP A 165 16.65 6.02 -7.48
C TRP A 165 16.52 7.53 -7.66
N ASN A 166 15.99 7.97 -8.80
CA ASN A 166 15.69 9.38 -9.04
C ASN A 166 14.25 9.73 -8.65
N LYS A 167 13.43 8.72 -8.39
CA LYS A 167 12.02 8.87 -8.02
C LYS A 167 11.55 7.66 -7.22
N ILE A 168 10.78 7.92 -6.17
CA ILE A 168 10.14 6.89 -5.37
C ILE A 168 8.63 7.15 -5.34
N SER A 169 7.85 6.19 -5.83
CA SER A 169 6.39 6.25 -5.88
C SER A 169 5.78 5.20 -4.95
N VAL A 170 4.60 5.52 -4.41
CA VAL A 170 3.84 4.58 -3.57
C VAL A 170 2.45 4.35 -4.17
N ALA A 171 2.14 3.10 -4.51
CA ALA A 171 0.82 2.66 -4.90
C ALA A 171 0.08 2.07 -3.68
N TYR A 172 -0.96 2.75 -3.23
CA TYR A 172 -1.78 2.36 -2.10
C TYR A 172 -3.24 2.75 -2.33
N MET A 173 -4.14 2.20 -1.51
CA MET A 173 -5.55 2.58 -1.51
C MET A 173 -5.81 3.75 -0.56
N ARG A 174 -6.41 4.84 -1.06
CA ARG A 174 -6.67 6.03 -0.25
C ARG A 174 -8.08 5.99 0.32
N PHE A 175 -8.20 5.70 1.61
CA PHE A 175 -9.49 5.78 2.29
C PHE A 175 -10.10 7.19 2.22
N GLU A 176 -11.28 7.32 1.59
CA GLU A 176 -12.07 8.54 1.57
C GLU A 176 -13.29 8.42 2.48
N THR A 177 -14.09 7.38 2.28
CA THR A 177 -15.30 7.08 3.06
C THR A 177 -15.50 5.58 3.20
N ASN A 178 -16.46 5.16 4.03
CA ASN A 178 -16.78 3.72 4.16
C ASN A 178 -17.23 3.09 2.83
N ALA A 179 -17.81 3.87 1.91
CA ALA A 179 -18.27 3.42 0.59
C ALA A 179 -17.22 3.63 -0.51
N ARG A 180 -16.21 4.48 -0.29
CA ARG A 180 -15.20 4.83 -1.28
C ARG A 180 -13.80 4.70 -0.70
N GLN A 181 -13.07 3.75 -1.26
CA GLN A 181 -11.68 3.43 -0.93
C GLN A 181 -10.82 3.72 -2.16
#